data_AF-A0A1Z8UKC9-F1
#
_entry.id   AF-A0A1Z8UKC9-F1
#
_cell.length_a   1.000
_cell.length_b   1.000
_cell.length_c   1.000
_cell.angle_alpha   90.00
_cell.angle_beta   90.00
_cell.angle_gamma   90.00
#
_symmetry.space_group_name_H-M   'P 1'
#
loop_
_entity.id
_entity.type
_entity.pdbx_description
1 polymer ?
#
loop_
_entity_poly.entity_id
_entity_poly.type
_entity_poly.pdbx_seq_one_letter_code
_entity_poly.pdbx_strand_id
1 'polypeptide(L)'
;MEIKFFIGPMSKNIVDSIIEFQTESKNKIGLIPSRRQVDFNGGYANKWTTKGLSNYAKDLLIMRDHSGPGQGQIQDDGYESLKHDCNHFDCIHIDPWKKFPSFSEGSRWTLDMIQFCFSISPNVKFEIGTEEAIRRFEPEELQSLLNYLKANLTQQAFSQIKYLVIQSGTSLSSNQNTGNFDLKRLKKW
;
A
#
# COMPACT_ATOMS: atom_id res chain seq x y z
N MET A 1 13.18 -2.15 -2.99
CA MET A 1 13.19 -1.23 -4.15
C MET A 1 13.86 0.04 -3.67
N GLU A 2 14.77 0.61 -4.45
CA GLU A 2 15.41 1.89 -4.10
C GLU A 2 14.59 3.04 -4.68
N ILE A 3 13.38 3.26 -4.14
CA ILE A 3 12.56 4.44 -4.41
C ILE A 3 12.24 5.08 -3.08
N LYS A 4 12.53 6.39 -2.98
CA LYS A 4 12.36 7.16 -1.75
C LYS A 4 11.01 7.85 -1.67
N PHE A 5 10.46 8.24 -2.82
CA PHE A 5 9.24 9.04 -2.90
C PHE A 5 8.21 8.34 -3.75
N PHE A 6 7.00 8.28 -3.20
CA PHE A 6 5.80 7.83 -3.89
C PHE A 6 4.78 8.96 -3.87
N ILE A 7 4.17 9.23 -5.03
CA ILE A 7 3.21 10.33 -5.20
C ILE A 7 1.87 9.78 -5.67
N GLY A 8 0.78 10.22 -5.04
CA GLY A 8 -0.57 9.87 -5.48
C GLY A 8 -0.87 10.47 -6.87
N PRO A 9 -1.45 9.71 -7.81
CA PRO A 9 -1.64 10.14 -9.20
C PRO A 9 -2.85 11.09 -9.38
N MET A 10 -3.08 12.00 -8.43
CA MET A 10 -4.32 12.80 -8.21
C MET A 10 -4.97 13.38 -9.48
N SER A 11 -4.21 13.63 -10.54
CA SER A 11 -4.70 13.96 -11.88
C SER A 11 -3.73 13.44 -12.94
N LYS A 12 -4.15 13.47 -14.21
CA LYS A 12 -3.26 13.15 -15.34
C LYS A 12 -2.00 14.02 -15.34
N ASN A 13 -2.15 15.32 -15.08
CA ASN A 13 -1.03 16.26 -15.09
C ASN A 13 0.03 15.91 -14.04
N ILE A 14 -0.37 15.43 -12.86
CA ILE A 14 0.59 14.97 -11.84
C ILE A 14 1.39 13.77 -12.35
N VAL A 15 0.73 12.80 -12.98
CA VAL A 15 1.43 11.64 -13.55
C VAL A 15 2.36 12.05 -14.68
N ASP A 16 1.94 12.94 -15.57
CA ASP A 16 2.77 13.48 -16.64
C ASP A 16 4.03 14.16 -16.09
N SER A 17 3.87 15.02 -15.07
CA SER A 17 5.00 15.70 -14.43
C SER A 17 5.99 14.73 -13.78
N ILE A 18 5.52 13.61 -13.22
CA ILE A 18 6.41 12.60 -12.63
C ILE A 18 7.20 11.86 -13.72
N ILE A 19 6.55 11.52 -14.85
CA ILE A 19 7.18 10.88 -16.00
C ILE A 19 8.26 11.80 -16.59
N GLU A 20 7.92 13.07 -16.80
CA GLU A 20 8.85 14.11 -17.30
C GLU A 20 10.04 14.27 -16.35
N PHE A 21 9.77 14.47 -15.05
CA PHE A 21 10.82 14.62 -14.03
C PHE A 21 11.78 13.41 -13.98
N GLN A 22 11.25 12.18 -14.03
CA GLN A 22 12.10 10.98 -14.01
C GLN A 22 12.96 10.90 -15.28
N THR A 23 12.39 11.28 -16.44
CA THR A 23 13.10 11.28 -17.73
C THR A 23 14.25 12.30 -17.74
N GLU A 24 14.02 13.50 -17.22
CA GLU A 24 15.01 14.58 -17.22
C GLU A 24 16.08 14.43 -16.14
N SER A 25 15.67 14.04 -14.92
CA SER A 25 16.57 14.06 -13.76
C SER A 25 17.26 12.72 -13.48
N LYS A 26 16.80 11.62 -14.10
CA LYS A 26 17.18 10.23 -13.79
C LYS A 26 16.85 9.77 -12.36
N ASN A 27 16.23 10.62 -11.53
CA ASN A 27 15.78 10.25 -10.20
C ASN A 27 14.48 9.46 -10.29
N LYS A 28 14.38 8.35 -9.55
CA LYS A 28 13.19 7.49 -9.56
C LYS A 28 12.13 7.98 -8.59
N ILE A 29 10.90 8.10 -9.08
CA ILE A 29 9.70 8.38 -8.28
C ILE A 29 8.66 7.30 -8.59
N GLY A 30 8.02 6.79 -7.54
CA GLY A 30 6.92 5.84 -7.67
C GLY A 30 5.55 6.52 -7.64
N LEU A 31 4.54 5.82 -8.13
CA LEU A 31 3.13 6.18 -7.92
C LEU A 31 2.53 5.39 -6.77
N ILE A 32 1.67 6.03 -5.97
CA ILE A 32 0.94 5.39 -4.88
C ILE A 32 -0.57 5.61 -4.97
N PRO A 33 -1.27 5.02 -5.96
CA PRO A 33 -2.72 5.15 -6.08
C PRO A 33 -3.46 4.45 -4.93
N SER A 34 -4.38 5.16 -4.28
CA SER A 34 -5.45 4.51 -3.52
C SER A 34 -6.49 3.89 -4.43
N ARG A 35 -7.26 2.91 -3.92
CA ARG A 35 -8.35 2.30 -4.68
C ARG A 35 -9.39 3.32 -5.15
N ARG A 36 -9.58 4.44 -4.44
CA ARG A 36 -10.51 5.49 -4.87
C ARG A 36 -9.99 6.28 -6.07
N GLN A 37 -8.68 6.52 -6.11
CA GLN A 37 -8.03 7.24 -7.21
C GLN A 37 -8.03 6.42 -8.49
N VAL A 38 -7.65 5.14 -8.38
CA VAL A 38 -7.55 4.17 -9.48
C VAL A 38 -7.86 2.78 -8.94
N ASP A 39 -8.92 2.14 -9.44
CA ASP A 39 -9.26 0.73 -9.18
C ASP A 39 -9.40 -0.04 -10.50
N PHE A 40 -9.63 -1.35 -10.46
CA PHE A 40 -9.77 -2.18 -11.66
C PHE A 40 -10.86 -1.71 -12.64
N ASN A 41 -11.90 -1.04 -12.14
CA ASN A 41 -13.05 -0.55 -12.91
C ASN A 41 -13.08 0.98 -13.08
N GLY A 42 -12.01 1.68 -12.69
CA GLY A 42 -11.91 3.14 -12.80
C GLY A 42 -11.62 3.81 -11.46
N GLY A 43 -11.63 5.14 -11.45
CA GLY A 43 -11.38 5.94 -10.25
C GLY A 43 -11.43 7.43 -10.57
N TYR A 44 -11.38 8.29 -9.55
CA TYR A 44 -11.65 9.72 -9.76
C TYR A 44 -10.49 10.50 -10.41
N ALA A 45 -9.25 9.97 -10.40
CA ALA A 45 -8.07 10.73 -10.81
C ALA A 45 -8.07 11.09 -12.31
N ASN A 46 -8.38 10.12 -13.17
CA ASN A 46 -8.51 10.29 -14.62
C ASN A 46 -9.36 9.18 -15.25
N LYS A 47 -10.27 8.56 -14.46
CA LYS A 47 -11.00 7.34 -14.85
C LYS A 47 -10.11 6.16 -15.25
N TRP A 48 -8.84 6.18 -14.86
CA TRP A 48 -7.94 5.07 -15.11
C TRP A 48 -8.41 3.83 -14.37
N THR A 49 -8.35 2.69 -15.07
CA THR A 49 -8.33 1.38 -14.44
C THR A 49 -6.92 1.06 -13.94
N THR A 50 -6.75 0.09 -13.03
CA THR A 50 -5.42 -0.43 -12.63
C THR A 50 -4.53 -0.73 -13.86
N LYS A 51 -5.07 -1.47 -14.83
CA LYS A 51 -4.39 -1.76 -16.11
C LYS A 51 -4.10 -0.49 -16.92
N GLY A 52 -5.06 0.43 -16.98
CA GLY A 52 -4.94 1.69 -17.72
C GLY A 52 -3.80 2.56 -17.20
N LEU A 53 -3.69 2.71 -15.87
CA LEU A 53 -2.58 3.45 -15.25
C LEU A 53 -1.25 2.74 -15.48
N SER A 54 -1.18 1.43 -15.26
CA SER A 54 0.05 0.64 -15.46
C SER A 54 0.58 0.75 -16.90
N ASN A 55 -0.31 0.70 -17.89
CA ASN A 55 0.08 0.91 -19.29
C ASN A 55 0.53 2.34 -19.58
N TYR A 56 -0.14 3.33 -18.97
CA TYR A 56 0.16 4.75 -19.20
C TYR A 56 1.49 5.16 -18.57
N ALA A 57 1.77 4.68 -17.35
CA ALA A 57 2.94 4.98 -16.55
C ALA A 57 3.92 3.79 -16.50
N LYS A 58 4.08 3.07 -17.60
CA LYS A 58 4.84 1.80 -17.69
C LYS A 58 6.29 1.86 -17.18
N ASP A 59 6.90 3.04 -17.19
CA ASP A 59 8.28 3.27 -16.77
C ASP A 59 8.39 3.73 -15.30
N LEU A 60 7.25 3.90 -14.61
CA LEU A 60 7.16 4.22 -13.19
C LEU A 60 6.86 2.96 -12.39
N LEU A 61 7.43 2.89 -11.19
CA LEU A 61 7.05 1.88 -10.21
C LEU A 61 5.72 2.24 -9.58
N ILE A 62 4.81 1.28 -9.45
CA ILE A 62 3.48 1.54 -8.88
C ILE A 62 3.27 0.68 -7.62
N MET A 63 2.90 1.35 -6.53
CA MET A 63 2.53 0.75 -5.26
C MET A 63 1.06 1.03 -4.95
N ARG A 64 0.24 0.01 -4.74
CA ARG A 64 -1.13 0.24 -4.25
C ARG A 64 -1.08 0.82 -2.83
N ASP A 65 -1.77 1.95 -2.63
CA ASP A 65 -2.10 2.51 -1.33
C ASP A 65 -3.38 1.87 -0.77
N HIS A 66 -3.33 1.39 0.47
CA HIS A 66 -4.47 0.82 1.20
C HIS A 66 -5.33 -0.13 0.36
N SER A 67 -4.84 -1.34 0.06
CA SER A 67 -5.66 -2.40 -0.55
C SER A 67 -6.53 -3.10 0.49
N GLY A 68 -7.59 -3.76 0.04
CA GLY A 68 -8.43 -4.58 0.90
C GLY A 68 -9.87 -4.09 1.06
N PRO A 69 -10.60 -4.70 2.00
CA PRO A 69 -12.05 -4.59 2.09
C PRO A 69 -12.51 -3.16 2.40
N GLY A 70 -13.41 -2.64 1.56
CA GLY A 70 -14.01 -1.30 1.78
C GLY A 70 -13.04 -0.13 1.64
N GLN A 71 -11.91 -0.35 0.97
CA GLN A 71 -10.94 0.71 0.63
C GLN A 71 -11.27 1.43 -0.69
N GLY A 72 -12.09 0.82 -1.54
CA GLY A 72 -12.54 1.37 -2.82
C GLY A 72 -13.70 2.36 -2.71
N GLN A 73 -14.37 2.57 -3.85
CA GLN A 73 -15.57 3.42 -3.97
C GLN A 73 -16.83 2.74 -3.41
N ILE A 74 -16.84 1.41 -3.40
CA ILE A 74 -17.93 0.58 -2.91
C ILE A 74 -17.45 -0.29 -1.74
N GLN A 75 -18.39 -0.78 -0.93
CA GLN A 75 -18.11 -1.75 0.09
C GLN A 75 -17.98 -3.14 -0.53
N ASP A 76 -16.78 -3.72 -0.45
CA ASP A 76 -16.46 -5.06 -0.95
C ASP A 76 -15.45 -5.77 -0.03
N ASP A 77 -14.99 -6.96 -0.43
CA ASP A 77 -13.90 -7.69 0.23
C ASP A 77 -12.50 -7.29 -0.29
N GLY A 78 -12.42 -6.63 -1.45
CA GLY A 78 -11.21 -6.15 -2.08
C GLY A 78 -10.46 -7.18 -2.95
N TYR A 79 -10.90 -8.44 -3.02
CA TYR A 79 -10.15 -9.50 -3.72
C TYR A 79 -10.12 -9.31 -5.24
N GLU A 80 -11.20 -8.82 -5.84
CA GLU A 80 -11.19 -8.53 -7.29
C GLU A 80 -10.19 -7.42 -7.61
N SER A 81 -10.19 -6.32 -6.84
CA SER A 81 -9.19 -5.25 -6.99
C SER A 81 -7.75 -5.77 -6.84
N LEU A 82 -7.49 -6.58 -5.79
CA LEU A 82 -6.20 -7.23 -5.59
C LEU A 82 -5.75 -8.06 -6.78
N LYS A 83 -6.67 -8.82 -7.41
CA LYS A 83 -6.34 -9.63 -8.58
C LYS A 83 -5.80 -8.77 -9.71
N HIS A 84 -6.39 -7.60 -9.98
CA HIS A 84 -5.87 -6.69 -11.00
C HIS A 84 -4.56 -6.04 -10.57
N ASP A 85 -4.46 -5.63 -9.30
CA ASP A 85 -3.23 -5.03 -8.76
C ASP A 85 -2.04 -6.02 -8.88
N CYS A 86 -2.24 -7.31 -8.59
CA CYS A 86 -1.20 -8.35 -8.73
C CYS A 86 -0.66 -8.51 -10.16
N ASN A 87 -1.50 -8.24 -11.16
CA ASN A 87 -1.13 -8.37 -12.57
C ASN A 87 -0.44 -7.12 -13.14
N HIS A 88 -0.52 -5.98 -12.44
CA HIS A 88 -0.22 -4.68 -13.04
C HIS A 88 0.65 -3.76 -12.20
N PHE A 89 0.70 -3.94 -10.87
CA PHE A 89 1.48 -3.12 -9.95
C PHE A 89 2.63 -3.90 -9.31
N ASP A 90 3.66 -3.18 -8.88
CA ASP A 90 4.91 -3.76 -8.36
C ASP A 90 4.85 -4.10 -6.87
N CYS A 91 4.03 -3.35 -6.13
CA CYS A 91 3.90 -3.44 -4.69
C CYS A 91 2.46 -3.22 -4.26
N ILE A 92 2.02 -3.92 -3.23
CA ILE A 92 0.67 -3.79 -2.70
C ILE A 92 0.73 -3.59 -1.19
N HIS A 93 0.16 -2.49 -0.70
CA HIS A 93 -0.11 -2.31 0.72
C HIS A 93 -1.34 -3.12 1.13
N ILE A 94 -1.14 -4.20 1.89
CA ILE A 94 -2.20 -5.08 2.39
C ILE A 94 -2.77 -4.49 3.70
N ASP A 95 -3.96 -3.91 3.61
CA ASP A 95 -4.59 -3.20 4.72
C ASP A 95 -6.08 -3.61 4.94
N PRO A 96 -6.29 -4.78 5.59
CA PRO A 96 -7.62 -5.18 6.04
C PRO A 96 -8.09 -4.46 7.31
N TRP A 97 -7.23 -3.66 7.96
CA TRP A 97 -7.41 -3.21 9.35
C TRP A 97 -8.57 -2.24 9.51
N LYS A 98 -8.96 -1.54 8.43
CA LYS A 98 -10.16 -0.71 8.39
C LYS A 98 -11.44 -1.48 8.68
N LYS A 99 -11.57 -2.69 8.14
CA LYS A 99 -12.74 -3.56 8.36
C LYS A 99 -12.54 -4.51 9.54
N PHE A 100 -11.30 -4.95 9.77
CA PHE A 100 -10.94 -5.93 10.79
C PHE A 100 -9.89 -5.35 11.75
N PRO A 101 -10.27 -4.43 12.65
CA PRO A 101 -9.33 -3.74 13.53
C PRO A 101 -8.80 -4.64 14.67
N SER A 102 -9.48 -5.76 14.95
CA SER A 102 -9.02 -6.73 15.95
C SER A 102 -7.70 -7.36 15.49
N PHE A 103 -6.74 -7.54 16.41
CA PHE A 103 -5.43 -8.07 16.06
C PHE A 103 -5.53 -9.46 15.40
N SER A 104 -6.38 -10.34 15.96
CA SER A 104 -6.58 -11.70 15.46
C SER A 104 -7.17 -11.73 14.04
N GLU A 105 -8.27 -11.00 13.79
CA GLU A 105 -8.91 -11.02 12.47
C GLU A 105 -8.09 -10.26 11.44
N GLY A 106 -7.55 -9.09 11.78
CA GLY A 106 -6.71 -8.33 10.87
C GLY A 106 -5.43 -9.08 10.48
N SER A 107 -4.81 -9.81 11.41
CA SER A 107 -3.66 -10.69 11.11
C SER A 107 -4.05 -11.83 10.18
N ARG A 108 -5.20 -12.48 10.43
CA ARG A 108 -5.71 -13.55 9.56
C ARG A 108 -6.02 -13.04 8.16
N TRP A 109 -6.71 -11.91 8.03
CA TRP A 109 -6.99 -11.32 6.71
C TRP A 109 -5.73 -10.86 5.99
N THR A 110 -4.75 -10.33 6.72
CA THR A 110 -3.44 -9.97 6.13
C THR A 110 -2.77 -11.21 5.55
N LEU A 111 -2.77 -12.33 6.29
CA LEU A 111 -2.26 -13.62 5.82
C LEU A 111 -3.00 -14.10 4.56
N ASP A 112 -4.34 -14.16 4.61
CA ASP A 112 -5.19 -14.67 3.53
C ASP A 112 -4.98 -13.86 2.23
N MET A 113 -4.92 -12.52 2.34
CA MET A 113 -4.71 -11.63 1.20
C MET A 113 -3.30 -11.75 0.63
N ILE A 114 -2.26 -11.88 1.46
CA ILE A 114 -0.88 -12.12 0.98
C ILE A 114 -0.81 -13.45 0.22
N GLN A 115 -1.40 -14.53 0.76
CA GLN A 115 -1.42 -15.84 0.11
C GLN A 115 -2.14 -15.78 -1.25
N PHE A 116 -3.28 -15.10 -1.31
CA PHE A 116 -4.01 -14.86 -2.56
C PHE A 116 -3.14 -14.13 -3.60
N CYS A 117 -2.57 -12.99 -3.22
CA CYS A 117 -1.72 -12.20 -4.12
C CYS A 117 -0.50 -12.99 -4.60
N PHE A 118 0.17 -13.70 -3.68
CA PHE A 118 1.34 -14.51 -4.00
C PHE A 118 1.01 -15.67 -4.94
N SER A 119 -0.19 -16.26 -4.85
CA SER A 119 -0.64 -17.32 -5.76
C SER A 119 -0.84 -16.82 -7.20
N ILE A 120 -1.11 -15.52 -7.39
CA ILE A 120 -1.30 -14.89 -8.70
C ILE A 120 0.03 -14.36 -9.25
N SER A 121 0.81 -13.68 -8.40
CA SER A 121 2.06 -13.03 -8.77
C SER A 121 3.11 -13.21 -7.68
N PRO A 122 3.94 -14.27 -7.73
CA PRO A 122 4.95 -14.56 -6.70
C PRO A 122 6.04 -13.47 -6.55
N ASN A 123 6.14 -12.57 -7.52
CA ASN A 123 7.11 -11.47 -7.55
C ASN A 123 6.57 -10.15 -7.00
N VAL A 124 5.25 -10.06 -6.73
CA VAL A 124 4.66 -8.85 -6.15
C VAL A 124 5.19 -8.64 -4.73
N LYS A 125 5.45 -7.39 -4.37
CA LYS A 125 5.96 -7.02 -3.05
C LYS A 125 4.82 -6.53 -2.16
N PHE A 126 5.02 -6.60 -0.86
CA PHE A 126 4.02 -6.19 0.11
C PHE A 126 4.52 -5.12 1.07
N GLU A 127 3.62 -4.21 1.41
CA GLU A 127 3.63 -3.44 2.64
C GLU A 127 2.49 -3.94 3.54
N ILE A 128 2.68 -3.96 4.86
CA ILE A 128 1.65 -4.40 5.82
C ILE A 128 1.52 -3.42 6.99
N GLY A 129 0.40 -3.51 7.70
CA GLY A 129 0.06 -2.61 8.81
C GLY A 129 -0.86 -1.48 8.36
N THR A 130 -1.14 -0.53 9.24
CA THR A 130 -1.99 0.63 8.96
C THR A 130 -1.57 1.82 9.82
N GLU A 131 -1.98 3.01 9.42
CA GLU A 131 -1.80 4.27 10.14
C GLU A 131 -2.63 4.36 11.44
N GLU A 132 -2.23 5.29 12.32
CA GLU A 132 -2.81 5.45 13.65
C GLU A 132 -4.31 5.80 13.62
N ALA A 133 -4.78 6.45 12.55
CA ALA A 133 -6.18 6.83 12.40
C ALA A 133 -7.13 5.63 12.20
N ILE A 134 -6.63 4.50 11.71
CA ILE A 134 -7.40 3.25 11.56
C ILE A 134 -7.18 2.36 12.78
N ARG A 135 -5.91 2.05 13.08
CA ARG A 135 -5.53 1.19 14.21
C ARG A 135 -4.12 1.52 14.63
N ARG A 136 -3.95 1.95 15.88
CA ARG A 136 -2.63 2.12 16.48
C ARG A 136 -1.93 0.77 16.66
N PHE A 137 -0.70 0.66 16.17
CA PHE A 137 0.19 -0.47 16.38
C PHE A 137 1.29 -0.06 17.35
N GLU A 138 1.44 -0.79 18.44
CA GLU A 138 2.66 -0.73 19.24
C GLU A 138 3.79 -1.56 18.59
N PRO A 139 5.08 -1.23 18.83
CA PRO A 139 6.22 -2.00 18.32
C PRO A 139 6.11 -3.50 18.50
N GLU A 140 5.65 -3.92 19.68
CA GLU A 140 5.50 -5.32 20.04
C GLU A 140 4.35 -6.00 19.26
N GLU A 141 3.29 -5.27 18.93
CA GLU A 141 2.19 -5.80 18.12
C GLU A 141 2.59 -6.02 16.67
N LEU A 142 3.34 -5.08 16.07
CA LEU A 142 3.81 -5.25 14.70
C LEU A 142 4.84 -6.39 14.60
N GLN A 143 5.69 -6.53 15.62
CA GLN A 143 6.59 -7.68 15.74
C GLN A 143 5.79 -8.99 15.86
N SER A 144 4.68 -8.97 16.60
CA SER A 144 3.78 -10.11 16.72
C SER A 144 3.10 -10.44 15.38
N LEU A 145 2.69 -9.43 14.61
CA LEU A 145 2.14 -9.60 13.26
C LEU A 145 3.17 -10.25 12.33
N LEU A 146 4.42 -9.77 12.35
CA LEU A 146 5.51 -10.36 11.57
C LEU A 146 5.77 -11.82 11.95
N ASN A 147 5.80 -12.13 13.25
CA ASN A 147 6.02 -13.49 13.72
C ASN A 147 4.87 -14.41 13.30
N TYR A 148 3.63 -13.93 13.41
CA TYR A 148 2.44 -14.65 12.93
C TYR A 148 2.53 -14.92 11.43
N LEU A 149 2.85 -13.92 10.62
CA LEU A 149 2.99 -14.08 9.16
C LEU A 149 4.15 -15.00 8.80
N LYS A 150 5.30 -14.89 9.48
CA LYS A 150 6.47 -15.76 9.27
C LYS A 150 6.17 -17.22 9.56
N ALA A 151 5.35 -17.50 10.57
CA ALA A 151 4.97 -18.86 10.95
C ALA A 151 3.97 -19.49 9.97
N ASN A 152 3.19 -18.68 9.23
CA ASN A 152 2.07 -19.16 8.42
C ASN A 152 2.25 -18.95 6.90
N LEU A 153 3.25 -18.17 6.47
CA LEU A 153 3.62 -18.01 5.07
C LEU A 153 4.80 -18.91 4.71
N THR A 154 4.91 -19.26 3.43
CA THR A 154 6.16 -19.83 2.90
C THR A 154 7.28 -18.79 3.02
N GLN A 155 8.53 -19.27 3.10
CA GLN A 155 9.68 -18.37 3.13
C GLN A 155 9.71 -17.40 1.94
N GLN A 156 9.28 -17.87 0.75
CA GLN A 156 9.20 -17.04 -0.45
C GLN A 156 8.14 -15.95 -0.31
N ALA A 157 6.92 -16.28 0.11
CA ALA A 157 5.86 -15.29 0.30
C ALA A 157 6.20 -14.29 1.40
N PHE A 158 6.72 -14.76 2.55
CA PHE A 158 7.17 -13.88 3.63
C PHE A 158 8.29 -12.94 3.18
N SER A 159 9.23 -13.43 2.34
CA SER A 159 10.31 -12.60 1.83
C SER A 159 9.84 -11.47 0.93
N GLN A 160 8.60 -11.50 0.41
CA GLN A 160 8.03 -10.41 -0.38
C GLN A 160 7.48 -9.26 0.46
N ILE A 161 7.35 -9.41 1.78
CA ILE A 161 7.03 -8.29 2.67
C ILE A 161 8.28 -7.40 2.78
N LYS A 162 8.22 -6.20 2.20
CA LYS A 162 9.34 -5.26 2.10
C LYS A 162 9.22 -4.05 3.02
N TYR A 163 8.00 -3.68 3.38
CA TYR A 163 7.72 -2.47 4.14
C TYR A 163 6.70 -2.73 5.24
N LEU A 164 6.75 -1.89 6.26
CA LEU A 164 5.82 -1.86 7.38
C LEU A 164 5.33 -0.43 7.56
N VAL A 165 4.03 -0.26 7.71
CA VAL A 165 3.46 1.02 8.13
C VAL A 165 3.68 1.17 9.64
N ILE A 166 4.48 2.17 10.01
CA ILE A 166 4.77 2.51 11.41
C ILE A 166 4.24 3.90 11.77
N GLN A 167 4.09 4.14 13.06
CA GLN A 167 3.48 5.37 13.58
C GLN A 167 4.55 6.17 14.33
N SER A 168 4.95 7.29 13.73
CA SER A 168 5.99 8.21 14.26
C SER A 168 5.43 9.54 14.73
N GLY A 169 4.11 9.64 14.97
CA GLY A 169 3.46 10.85 15.50
C GLY A 169 3.21 11.96 14.46
N THR A 170 3.37 11.69 13.18
CA THR A 170 3.02 12.64 12.10
C THR A 170 1.52 12.61 11.82
N SER A 171 0.87 13.76 11.78
CA SER A 171 -0.57 13.89 11.49
C SER A 171 -0.85 15.27 10.92
N LEU A 172 -1.76 15.35 9.95
CA LEU A 172 -2.24 16.59 9.36
C LEU A 172 -3.77 16.60 9.43
N SER A 173 -4.33 17.76 9.74
CA SER A 173 -5.77 18.02 9.60
C SER A 173 -5.94 19.27 8.76
N SER A 174 -6.54 19.12 7.58
CA SER A 174 -6.63 20.19 6.57
C SER A 174 -5.24 20.76 6.23
N ASN A 175 -5.00 22.03 6.55
CA ASN A 175 -3.73 22.72 6.33
C ASN A 175 -2.91 22.91 7.62
N GLN A 176 -3.27 22.22 8.70
CA GLN A 176 -2.61 22.34 10.00
C GLN A 176 -1.86 21.07 10.36
N ASN A 177 -0.64 21.23 10.86
CA ASN A 177 0.09 20.15 11.51
C ASN A 177 -0.50 19.89 12.89
N THR A 178 -1.10 18.72 13.05
CA THR A 178 -1.68 18.25 14.32
C THR A 178 -0.85 17.15 14.96
N GLY A 179 0.21 16.70 14.28
CA GLY A 179 1.13 15.68 14.77
C GLY A 179 2.37 16.26 15.42
N ASN A 180 2.93 15.49 16.35
CA ASN A 180 4.24 15.74 16.93
C ASN A 180 5.13 14.54 16.62
N PHE A 181 6.14 14.77 15.79
CA PHE A 181 7.09 13.72 15.41
C PHE A 181 7.81 13.15 16.65
N ASP A 182 7.65 11.85 16.89
CA ASP A 182 8.22 11.15 18.03
C ASP A 182 9.45 10.34 17.61
N LEU A 183 10.62 10.98 17.69
CA LEU A 183 11.90 10.35 17.42
C LEU A 183 12.23 9.22 18.42
N LYS A 184 11.71 9.26 19.66
CA LYS A 184 11.98 8.23 20.66
C LYS A 184 11.22 6.96 20.33
N ARG A 185 9.96 7.07 19.92
CA ARG A 185 9.17 5.94 19.40
C ARG A 185 9.78 5.39 18.12
N LEU A 186 10.22 6.26 17.20
CA LEU A 186 10.84 5.81 15.95
C LEU A 186 12.04 4.88 16.20
N LYS A 187 12.86 5.17 17.21
CA LYS A 187 14.03 4.35 17.61
C LYS A 187 13.68 2.99 18.22
N LYS A 188 12.41 2.71 18.49
CA LYS A 188 11.95 1.41 19.02
C LYS A 188 11.58 0.41 17.93
N TRP A 189 11.44 0.87 16.67
CA TRP A 189 11.14 0.02 15.51
C TRP A 189 12.41 -0.56 14.89
#